data_AF-A0A935GN85-F1
#
_entry.id   AF-A0A935GN85-F1
#
_cell.length_a   1.000
_cell.length_b   1.000
_cell.length_c   1.000
_cell.angle_alpha   90.00
_cell.angle_beta   90.00
_cell.angle_gamma   90.00
#
_symmetry.space_group_name_H-M   'P 1'
#
loop_
_entity.id
_entity.type
_entity.pdbx_description
1 polymer ?
#
loop_
_entity_poly.entity_id
_entity_poly.type
_entity_poly.pdbx_seq_one_letter_code
_entity_poly.pdbx_strand_id
1 'polypeptide(L)'
;MDERNGNDRRDFYFDAQLGLWRSTGLITWGLALFGIFSLVMGLLDFFRDDLLLAGVLFTCSAVSFAGLVVAQVVGYHTGAKWYFIVPILGLFFMLVLHGGVEQTGLYWCLAFTPGLLYLLGYFWGAVLWVLMVGVLALIFVTDVSPFPGGHYSAVMEGRFLLAFIGLGLYSLGQDYALTRAGQYPGQP
;
A
#
# COMPACT_ATOMS: atom_id res chain seq x y z
N MET A 1 -14.14 -47.65 0.96
CA MET A 1 -14.76 -46.33 0.75
C MET A 1 -13.84 -45.22 1.31
N ASP A 2 -12.55 -45.20 0.94
CA ASP A 2 -11.55 -44.26 1.52
C ASP A 2 -10.90 -43.32 0.49
N GLU A 3 -11.20 -43.44 -0.80
CA GLU A 3 -10.56 -42.61 -1.83
C GLU A 3 -11.07 -41.16 -1.88
N ARG A 4 -12.27 -40.90 -1.34
CA ARG A 4 -12.87 -39.55 -1.35
C ARG A 4 -12.16 -38.57 -0.40
N ASN A 5 -11.58 -39.07 0.71
CA ASN A 5 -10.87 -38.25 1.69
C ASN A 5 -9.45 -37.86 1.24
N GLY A 6 -8.83 -38.65 0.35
CA GLY A 6 -7.48 -38.40 -0.16
C GLY A 6 -7.42 -37.41 -1.33
N ASN A 7 -8.53 -37.21 -2.04
CA ASN A 7 -8.63 -36.20 -3.10
C ASN A 7 -8.87 -34.80 -2.50
N ASP A 8 -9.78 -34.70 -1.53
CA ASP A 8 -10.14 -33.45 -0.84
C ASP A 8 -8.94 -32.78 -0.14
N ARG A 9 -8.05 -33.58 0.46
CA ARG A 9 -6.80 -33.07 1.05
C ARG A 9 -5.82 -32.55 0.00
N ARG A 10 -5.67 -33.24 -1.13
CA ARG A 10 -4.72 -32.84 -2.18
C ARG A 10 -5.17 -31.55 -2.86
N ASP A 11 -6.46 -31.45 -3.13
CA ASP A 11 -7.08 -30.25 -3.70
C ASP A 11 -6.90 -29.05 -2.74
N PHE A 12 -7.11 -29.25 -1.43
CA PHE A 12 -6.85 -28.22 -0.42
C PHE A 12 -5.37 -27.77 -0.36
N TYR A 13 -4.41 -28.71 -0.41
CA TYR A 13 -2.97 -28.35 -0.41
C TYR A 13 -2.56 -27.63 -1.69
N PHE A 14 -3.10 -28.03 -2.85
CA PHE A 14 -2.85 -27.37 -4.12
C PHE A 14 -3.45 -25.96 -4.14
N ASP A 15 -4.67 -25.77 -3.66
CA ASP A 15 -5.33 -24.46 -3.58
C ASP A 15 -4.62 -23.55 -2.56
N ALA A 16 -4.19 -24.10 -1.43
CA ALA A 16 -3.40 -23.36 -0.44
C ALA A 16 -2.03 -22.95 -1.01
N GLN A 17 -1.33 -23.83 -1.73
CA GLN A 17 -0.05 -23.51 -2.38
C GLN A 17 -0.22 -22.50 -3.51
N LEU A 18 -1.26 -22.62 -4.33
CA LEU A 18 -1.58 -21.68 -5.40
C LEU A 18 -1.94 -20.30 -4.84
N GLY A 19 -2.73 -20.24 -3.76
CA GLY A 19 -3.04 -19.01 -3.04
C GLY A 19 -1.79 -18.34 -2.46
N LEU A 20 -0.89 -19.15 -1.89
CA LEU A 20 0.38 -18.66 -1.34
C LEU A 20 1.34 -18.15 -2.43
N TRP A 21 1.44 -18.87 -3.55
CA TRP A 21 2.27 -18.46 -4.70
C TRP A 21 1.73 -17.19 -5.35
N ARG A 22 0.40 -17.05 -5.45
CA ARG A 22 -0.24 -15.88 -6.03
C ARG A 22 -0.05 -14.64 -5.14
N SER A 23 -0.20 -14.77 -3.82
CA SER A 23 0.03 -13.66 -2.89
C SER A 23 1.52 -13.29 -2.79
N THR A 24 2.40 -14.28 -2.75
CA THR A 24 3.85 -14.10 -2.67
C THR A 24 4.39 -13.46 -3.95
N GLY A 25 3.95 -13.93 -5.11
CA GLY A 25 4.30 -13.33 -6.40
C GLY A 25 3.82 -11.89 -6.50
N LEU A 26 2.57 -11.62 -6.10
CA LEU A 26 2.02 -10.26 -6.12
C LEU A 26 2.81 -9.30 -5.23
N ILE A 27 3.21 -9.72 -4.03
CA ILE A 27 4.02 -8.91 -3.11
C ILE A 27 5.43 -8.69 -3.67
N THR A 28 6.05 -9.73 -4.27
CA THR A 28 7.37 -9.62 -4.90
C THR A 28 7.35 -8.59 -6.03
N TRP A 29 6.39 -8.73 -6.94
CA TRP A 29 6.25 -7.81 -8.07
C TRP A 29 5.85 -6.41 -7.62
N GLY A 30 4.98 -6.29 -6.61
CA GLY A 30 4.60 -5.02 -6.00
C GLY A 30 5.81 -4.29 -5.43
N LEU A 31 6.62 -4.96 -4.60
CA LEU A 31 7.85 -4.41 -4.02
C LEU A 31 8.87 -4.00 -5.08
N ALA A 32 9.06 -4.84 -6.12
CA ALA A 32 10.00 -4.55 -7.20
C ALA A 32 9.57 -3.33 -8.02
N LEU A 33 8.30 -3.30 -8.44
CA LEU A 33 7.76 -2.18 -9.21
C LEU A 33 7.76 -0.89 -8.39
N PHE A 34 7.33 -0.95 -7.12
CA PHE A 34 7.38 0.19 -6.22
C PHE A 34 8.81 0.70 -6.02
N GLY A 35 9.77 -0.20 -5.75
CA GLY A 35 11.17 0.16 -5.59
C GLY A 35 11.79 0.80 -6.83
N ILE A 36 11.53 0.26 -8.03
CA ILE A 36 12.00 0.82 -9.31
C ILE A 36 11.35 2.18 -9.57
N PHE A 37 10.04 2.30 -9.36
CA PHE A 37 9.31 3.52 -9.64
C PHE A 37 9.73 4.65 -8.70
N SER A 38 9.90 4.37 -7.40
CA SER A 38 10.48 5.31 -6.44
C SER A 38 11.91 5.71 -6.80
N LEU A 39 12.74 4.79 -7.30
CA LEU A 39 14.10 5.12 -7.74
C LEU A 39 14.09 6.11 -8.91
N VAL A 40 13.27 5.83 -9.93
CA VAL A 40 13.18 6.67 -11.14
C VAL A 40 12.65 8.05 -10.78
N MET A 41 11.58 8.13 -9.98
CA MET A 41 11.05 9.43 -9.54
C MET A 41 12.05 10.19 -8.66
N GLY A 42 12.73 9.51 -7.73
CA GLY A 42 13.75 10.13 -6.89
C GLY A 42 14.90 10.72 -7.73
N LEU A 43 15.27 10.04 -8.82
CA LEU A 43 16.26 10.56 -9.76
C LEU A 43 15.74 11.80 -10.52
N LEU A 44 14.47 11.80 -10.95
CA LEU A 44 13.84 12.95 -11.61
C LEU A 44 13.75 14.16 -10.68
N ASP A 45 13.39 13.96 -9.41
CA ASP A 45 13.28 15.02 -8.42
C ASP A 45 14.67 15.54 -8.01
N PHE A 46 15.69 14.68 -8.01
CA PHE A 46 17.09 15.10 -7.83
C PHE A 46 17.55 16.07 -8.93
N PHE A 47 17.15 15.83 -10.18
CA PHE A 47 17.43 16.76 -11.29
C PHE A 47 16.62 18.05 -11.25
N ARG A 48 15.58 18.13 -10.41
CA ARG A 48 14.72 19.31 -10.21
C ARG A 48 15.08 20.09 -8.94
N ASP A 49 16.22 19.81 -8.33
CA ASP A 49 16.71 20.40 -7.07
C ASP A 49 15.81 20.14 -5.84
N ASP A 50 14.86 19.20 -5.93
CA ASP A 50 13.93 18.86 -4.84
C ASP A 50 14.51 17.72 -3.98
N LEU A 51 15.63 18.03 -3.31
CA LEU A 51 16.50 17.07 -2.62
C LEU A 51 15.79 16.28 -1.50
N LEU A 52 14.77 16.87 -0.89
CA LEU A 52 14.04 16.25 0.22
C LEU A 52 13.14 15.12 -0.30
N LEU A 53 12.31 15.40 -1.32
CA LEU A 53 11.46 14.39 -1.94
C LEU A 53 12.31 13.30 -2.61
N ALA A 54 13.39 13.69 -3.30
CA ALA A 54 14.36 12.75 -3.87
C ALA A 54 14.95 11.81 -2.80
N GLY A 55 15.36 12.36 -1.65
CA GLY A 55 15.88 11.58 -0.52
C GLY A 55 14.86 10.58 0.02
N VAL A 56 13.61 10.98 0.21
CA VAL A 56 12.53 10.08 0.68
C VAL A 56 12.24 8.97 -0.34
N LEU A 57 12.24 9.30 -1.63
CA LEU A 57 12.01 8.33 -2.69
C LEU A 57 13.18 7.32 -2.79
N PHE A 58 14.42 7.77 -2.64
CA PHE A 58 15.58 6.88 -2.58
C PHE A 58 15.56 5.98 -1.34
N THR A 59 15.17 6.50 -0.16
CA THR A 59 15.03 5.63 1.03
C THR A 59 13.91 4.62 0.86
N CYS A 60 12.76 5.02 0.31
CA CYS A 60 11.67 4.09 0.00
C CYS A 60 12.13 2.99 -0.98
N SER A 61 12.89 3.36 -2.01
CA SER A 61 13.47 2.40 -2.96
C SER A 61 14.44 1.44 -2.27
N ALA A 62 15.38 1.95 -1.47
CA ALA A 62 16.35 1.14 -0.74
C ALA A 62 15.67 0.14 0.23
N VAL A 63 14.65 0.59 0.97
CA VAL A 63 13.87 -0.28 1.86
C VAL A 63 13.10 -1.34 1.09
N SER A 64 12.56 -1.00 -0.09
CA SER A 64 11.84 -1.95 -0.94
C SER A 64 12.76 -3.05 -1.48
N PHE A 65 13.96 -2.69 -1.93
CA PHE A 65 14.97 -3.66 -2.37
C PHE A 65 15.50 -4.50 -1.20
N ALA A 66 15.71 -3.89 -0.02
CA ALA A 66 16.05 -4.65 1.18
C ALA A 66 14.95 -5.66 1.54
N GLY A 67 13.67 -5.26 1.43
CA GLY A 67 12.52 -6.13 1.64
C GLY A 67 12.51 -7.32 0.67
N LEU A 68 12.84 -7.09 -0.61
CA LEU A 68 12.98 -8.18 -1.59
C LEU A 68 14.11 -9.14 -1.22
N VAL A 69 15.27 -8.64 -0.84
CA VAL A 69 16.41 -9.48 -0.42
C VAL A 69 16.04 -10.31 0.81
N VAL A 70 15.42 -9.69 1.82
CA VAL A 70 14.95 -10.38 3.03
C VAL A 70 13.91 -11.45 2.67
N ALA A 71 12.98 -11.15 1.77
CA ALA A 71 11.97 -12.11 1.35
C ALA A 71 12.56 -13.33 0.62
N GLN A 72 13.65 -13.15 -0.14
CA GLN A 72 14.37 -14.25 -0.80
C GLN A 72 15.22 -15.08 0.18
N VAL A 73 15.79 -14.48 1.22
CA VAL A 73 16.71 -15.15 2.16
C VAL A 73 15.98 -15.82 3.32
N VAL A 74 14.98 -15.16 3.91
CA VAL A 74 14.30 -15.61 5.15
C VAL A 74 12.93 -16.23 4.85
N GLY A 75 12.42 -16.04 3.64
CA GLY A 75 11.08 -16.49 3.23
C GLY A 75 9.97 -15.51 3.60
N TYR A 76 8.88 -15.56 2.83
CA TYR A 76 7.78 -14.58 2.87
C TYR A 76 6.93 -14.57 4.15
N HIS A 77 7.07 -15.59 5.00
CA HIS A 77 6.29 -15.74 6.23
C HIS A 77 6.70 -14.74 7.33
N THR A 78 7.88 -14.13 7.22
CA THR A 78 8.50 -13.37 8.31
C THR A 78 8.45 -11.87 8.07
N GLY A 79 7.24 -11.31 7.97
CA GLY A 79 7.05 -9.85 8.01
C GLY A 79 7.45 -9.07 6.74
N ALA A 80 7.72 -9.74 5.61
CA ALA A 80 8.05 -9.10 4.33
C ALA A 80 7.06 -8.00 3.92
N LYS A 81 5.77 -8.17 4.25
CA LYS A 81 4.72 -7.16 4.02
C LYS A 81 5.01 -5.80 4.66
N TRP A 82 5.71 -5.75 5.80
CA TRP A 82 6.01 -4.49 6.49
C TRP A 82 7.02 -3.63 5.73
N TYR A 83 7.91 -4.25 4.96
CA TYR A 83 8.83 -3.53 4.07
C TYR A 83 8.11 -2.85 2.89
N PHE A 84 6.85 -3.19 2.64
CA PHE A 84 6.01 -2.50 1.67
C PHE A 84 5.10 -1.47 2.35
N ILE A 85 4.47 -1.85 3.47
CA ILE A 85 3.50 -1.00 4.18
C ILE A 85 4.18 0.25 4.75
N VAL A 86 5.34 0.11 5.42
CA VAL A 86 5.99 1.23 6.10
C VAL A 86 6.47 2.30 5.11
N PRO A 87 7.19 1.97 4.01
CA PRO A 87 7.60 2.97 3.03
C PRO A 87 6.42 3.64 2.33
N ILE A 88 5.38 2.87 1.96
CA ILE A 88 4.19 3.46 1.33
C ILE A 88 3.47 4.40 2.27
N LEU A 89 3.32 4.05 3.55
CA LEU A 89 2.67 4.91 4.53
C LEU A 89 3.48 6.18 4.78
N GLY A 90 4.80 6.05 4.89
CA GLY A 90 5.70 7.20 4.99
C GLY A 90 5.62 8.10 3.77
N LEU A 91 5.68 7.52 2.58
CA LEU A 91 5.56 8.24 1.31
C LEU A 91 4.19 8.91 1.16
N PHE A 92 3.12 8.25 1.60
CA PHE A 92 1.76 8.78 1.60
C PHE A 92 1.67 10.10 2.38
N PHE A 93 2.08 10.10 3.65
CA PHE A 93 2.04 11.31 4.46
C PHE A 93 3.00 12.37 3.94
N MET A 94 4.16 11.95 3.42
CA MET A 94 5.11 12.87 2.81
C MET A 94 4.51 13.58 1.59
N LEU A 95 3.83 12.86 0.70
CA LEU A 95 3.17 13.41 -0.48
C LEU A 95 2.03 14.36 -0.11
N VAL A 96 1.26 14.03 0.92
CA VAL A 96 0.18 14.88 1.45
C VAL A 96 0.73 16.19 2.00
N LEU A 97 1.83 16.15 2.77
CA LEU A 97 2.40 17.36 3.38
C LEU A 97 3.21 18.20 2.40
N HIS A 98 3.90 17.58 1.45
CA HIS A 98 4.78 18.26 0.51
C HIS A 98 4.03 18.82 -0.71
N GLY A 99 2.79 18.40 -0.98
CA GLY A 99 2.12 18.74 -2.23
C GLY A 99 2.42 17.75 -3.36
N GLY A 100 3.65 17.21 -3.38
CA GLY A 100 4.26 16.60 -4.56
C GLY A 100 4.55 17.65 -5.64
N VAL A 101 5.15 17.23 -6.76
CA VAL A 101 5.39 18.13 -7.89
C VAL A 101 4.05 18.50 -8.53
N GLU A 102 3.77 19.80 -8.67
CA GLU A 102 2.52 20.34 -9.25
C GLU A 102 1.24 19.82 -8.56
N GLN A 103 1.26 19.61 -7.24
CA GLN A 103 0.10 19.12 -6.47
C GLN A 103 -0.36 17.70 -6.85
N THR A 104 0.46 16.94 -7.58
CA THR A 104 0.09 15.60 -8.04
C THR A 104 0.18 14.53 -6.95
N GLY A 105 0.72 14.86 -5.77
CA GLY A 105 0.94 13.90 -4.69
C GLY A 105 -0.34 13.22 -4.18
N LEU A 106 -1.47 13.91 -4.26
CA LEU A 106 -2.77 13.34 -3.88
C LEU A 106 -3.22 12.21 -4.81
N TYR A 107 -2.90 12.26 -6.10
CA TYR A 107 -3.26 11.18 -7.03
C TYR A 107 -2.51 9.87 -6.73
N TRP A 108 -1.26 9.99 -6.31
CA TRP A 108 -0.44 8.86 -5.90
C TRP A 108 -1.01 8.18 -4.65
N CYS A 109 -1.50 8.98 -3.71
CA CYS A 109 -2.16 8.50 -2.51
C CYS A 109 -3.37 7.60 -2.83
N LEU A 110 -4.17 7.96 -3.84
CA LEU A 110 -5.29 7.11 -4.29
C LEU A 110 -4.81 5.76 -4.83
N ALA A 111 -3.75 5.75 -5.64
CA ALA A 111 -3.23 4.52 -6.23
C ALA A 111 -2.69 3.53 -5.18
N PHE A 112 -2.08 4.02 -4.10
CA PHE A 112 -1.52 3.18 -3.04
C PHE A 112 -2.57 2.59 -2.09
N THR A 113 -3.72 3.24 -1.95
CA THR A 113 -4.77 2.88 -0.99
C THR A 113 -5.23 1.42 -1.12
N PRO A 114 -5.68 0.92 -2.29
CA PRO A 114 -6.17 -0.44 -2.41
C PRO A 114 -5.08 -1.48 -2.11
N GLY A 115 -3.83 -1.21 -2.54
CA GLY A 115 -2.69 -2.11 -2.28
C GLY A 115 -2.35 -2.21 -0.79
N LEU A 116 -2.39 -1.09 -0.08
CA LEU A 116 -2.15 -1.04 1.37
C LEU A 116 -3.21 -1.81 2.15
N LEU A 117 -4.49 -1.61 1.81
CA LEU A 117 -5.61 -2.27 2.48
C LEU A 117 -5.62 -3.78 2.21
N TYR A 118 -5.35 -4.17 0.96
CA TYR A 118 -5.24 -5.57 0.59
C TYR A 118 -4.18 -6.33 1.39
N LEU A 119 -3.03 -5.70 1.69
CA LEU A 119 -1.94 -6.34 2.44
C LEU A 119 -2.18 -6.45 3.95
N LEU A 120 -2.99 -5.54 4.51
CA LEU A 120 -3.34 -5.55 5.92
C LEU A 120 -4.52 -6.50 6.23
N GLY A 121 -5.33 -6.79 5.21
CA GLY A 121 -6.59 -7.53 5.34
C GLY A 121 -7.71 -6.67 5.95
N TYR A 122 -8.93 -7.19 5.92
CA TYR A 122 -10.14 -6.42 6.21
C TYR A 122 -10.11 -5.65 7.54
N PHE A 123 -9.84 -6.33 8.67
CA PHE A 123 -9.95 -5.69 9.99
C PHE A 123 -8.90 -4.59 10.19
N TRP A 124 -7.61 -4.94 10.03
CA TRP A 124 -6.52 -3.99 10.21
C TRP A 124 -6.53 -2.91 9.13
N GLY A 125 -6.91 -3.26 7.89
CA GLY A 125 -7.09 -2.31 6.79
C GLY A 125 -8.17 -1.28 7.11
N ALA A 126 -9.32 -1.72 7.63
CA ALA A 126 -10.40 -0.81 8.02
C ALA A 126 -9.95 0.16 9.13
N VAL A 127 -9.25 -0.34 10.16
CA VAL A 127 -8.70 0.49 11.24
C VAL A 127 -7.71 1.52 10.70
N LEU A 128 -6.76 1.09 9.87
CA LEU A 128 -5.77 1.99 9.27
C LEU A 128 -6.43 3.02 8.35
N TRP A 129 -7.41 2.62 7.55
CA TRP A 129 -8.13 3.53 6.66
C TRP A 129 -8.89 4.61 7.43
N VAL A 130 -9.65 4.24 8.48
CA VAL A 130 -10.35 5.22 9.33
C VAL A 130 -9.36 6.22 9.93
N LEU A 131 -8.20 5.72 10.40
CA LEU A 131 -7.13 6.56 10.93
C LEU A 131 -6.57 7.50 9.87
N MET A 132 -6.30 7.00 8.65
CA MET A 132 -5.81 7.82 7.53
C MET A 132 -6.82 8.90 7.13
N VAL A 133 -8.11 8.57 7.04
CA VAL A 133 -9.18 9.55 6.77
C VAL A 133 -9.22 10.62 7.86
N GLY A 134 -9.14 10.21 9.13
CA GLY A 134 -9.15 11.15 10.26
C GLY A 134 -7.93 12.09 10.25
N VAL A 135 -6.73 11.55 9.99
CA VAL A 135 -5.51 12.36 9.89
C VAL A 135 -5.56 13.30 8.69
N LEU A 136 -6.01 12.83 7.52
CA LEU A 136 -6.19 13.68 6.34
C LEU A 136 -7.18 14.81 6.58
N ALA A 137 -8.34 14.50 7.17
CA ALA A 137 -9.34 15.51 7.51
C ALA A 137 -8.76 16.55 8.47
N LEU A 138 -7.98 16.12 9.47
CA LEU A 138 -7.30 17.03 10.39
C LEU A 138 -6.28 17.92 9.66
N ILE A 139 -5.44 17.35 8.79
CA ILE A 139 -4.43 18.09 8.02
C ILE A 139 -5.11 19.18 7.17
N PHE A 140 -6.17 18.83 6.42
CA PHE A 140 -6.87 19.80 5.56
C PHE A 140 -7.63 20.86 6.36
N VAL A 141 -8.22 20.53 7.51
CA VAL A 141 -8.94 21.51 8.34
C VAL A 141 -7.98 22.48 9.03
N THR A 142 -6.80 21.99 9.45
CA THR A 142 -5.83 22.79 10.20
C THR A 142 -4.83 23.52 9.30
N ASP A 143 -4.84 23.25 7.99
CA ASP A 143 -3.89 23.76 6.99
C ASP A 143 -2.44 23.60 7.45
N VAL A 144 -2.16 22.50 8.15
CA VAL A 144 -0.84 22.19 8.71
C VAL A 144 0.01 21.58 7.60
N SER A 145 0.54 22.43 6.72
CA SER A 145 1.62 22.07 5.80
C SER A 145 2.91 22.80 6.21
N PRO A 146 3.93 22.09 6.72
CA PRO A 146 5.20 22.71 7.10
C PRO A 146 6.06 23.10 5.89
N PHE A 147 5.63 22.75 4.67
CA PHE A 147 6.40 22.93 3.44
C PHE A 147 5.80 24.03 2.54
N PRO A 148 6.62 24.96 2.01
CA PRO A 148 6.16 26.01 1.10
C PRO A 148 5.75 25.41 -0.25
N GLY A 149 4.44 25.31 -0.49
CA GLY A 149 3.87 24.72 -1.71
C GLY A 149 2.80 23.65 -1.47
N GLY A 150 2.61 23.21 -0.22
CA GLY A 150 1.64 22.20 0.19
C GLY A 150 0.17 22.67 0.28
N HIS A 151 -0.15 23.90 -0.15
CA HIS A 151 -1.52 24.41 -0.10
C HIS A 151 -2.31 23.92 -1.31
N TYR A 152 -3.22 22.99 -1.07
CA TYR A 152 -4.18 22.56 -2.07
C TYR A 152 -5.38 23.51 -2.11
N SER A 153 -6.04 23.60 -3.26
CA SER A 153 -7.35 24.27 -3.30
C SER A 153 -8.35 23.47 -2.49
N ALA A 154 -9.19 24.14 -1.68
CA ALA A 154 -10.27 23.49 -0.91
C ALA A 154 -11.19 22.59 -1.77
N VAL A 155 -11.38 22.95 -3.06
CA VAL A 155 -12.13 22.12 -4.02
C VAL A 155 -11.39 20.82 -4.34
N MET A 156 -10.07 20.88 -4.47
CA MET A 156 -9.21 19.72 -4.73
C MET A 156 -9.16 18.80 -3.51
N GLU A 157 -8.99 19.36 -2.31
CA GLU A 157 -9.00 18.62 -1.04
C GLU A 157 -10.31 17.88 -0.83
N GLY A 158 -11.45 18.57 -1.03
CA GLY A 158 -12.78 17.96 -0.89
C GLY A 158 -13.01 16.83 -1.89
N ARG A 159 -12.57 17.01 -3.15
CA ARG A 159 -12.64 15.95 -4.18
C ARG A 159 -11.76 14.76 -3.83
N PHE A 160 -10.53 15.01 -3.39
CA PHE A 160 -9.61 13.96 -3.00
C PHE A 160 -10.13 13.20 -1.78
N LEU A 161 -10.61 13.88 -0.74
CA LEU A 161 -11.13 13.23 0.46
C LEU A 161 -12.36 12.37 0.16
N LEU A 162 -13.27 12.86 -0.69
CA LEU A 162 -14.41 12.09 -1.14
C LEU A 162 -13.98 10.86 -1.97
N ALA A 163 -13.03 11.03 -2.89
CA ALA A 163 -12.50 9.93 -3.70
C ALA A 163 -11.76 8.89 -2.85
N PHE A 164 -10.96 9.33 -1.88
CA PHE A 164 -10.23 8.48 -0.95
C PHE A 164 -11.19 7.70 -0.06
N ILE A 165 -12.28 8.33 0.39
CA ILE A 165 -13.32 7.64 1.15
C ILE A 165 -14.02 6.59 0.28
N GLY A 166 -14.46 6.97 -0.92
CA GLY A 166 -15.15 6.06 -1.83
C GLY A 166 -14.29 4.86 -2.23
N LEU A 167 -13.01 5.10 -2.56
CA LEU A 167 -12.06 4.06 -2.93
C LEU A 167 -11.75 3.12 -1.76
N GLY A 168 -11.59 3.66 -0.55
CA GLY A 168 -11.36 2.85 0.64
C GLY A 168 -12.56 1.98 0.98
N LEU A 169 -13.78 2.52 0.95
CA LEU A 169 -15.00 1.74 1.14
C LEU A 169 -15.16 0.65 0.08
N TYR A 170 -14.88 0.95 -1.18
CA TYR A 170 -14.89 -0.04 -2.26
C TYR A 170 -13.86 -1.16 -2.02
N SER A 171 -12.63 -0.80 -1.67
CA SER A 171 -11.55 -1.76 -1.41
C SER A 171 -11.85 -2.64 -0.20
N LEU A 172 -12.39 -2.08 0.89
CA LEU A 172 -12.80 -2.83 2.07
C LEU A 172 -14.00 -3.74 1.77
N GLY A 173 -14.97 -3.26 0.97
CA GLY A 173 -16.11 -4.05 0.54
C GLY A 173 -15.70 -5.26 -0.30
N GLN A 174 -14.73 -5.07 -1.20
CA GLN A 174 -14.16 -6.15 -1.98
C GLN A 174 -13.46 -7.18 -1.09
N ASP A 175 -12.61 -6.72 -0.15
CA ASP A 175 -11.88 -7.64 0.74
C ASP A 175 -12.82 -8.39 1.71
N TYR A 176 -13.87 -7.72 2.19
CA TYR A 176 -14.94 -8.37 2.96
C TYR A 176 -15.66 -9.47 2.16
N ALA A 177 -16.00 -9.20 0.89
CA ALA A 177 -16.65 -10.17 0.03
C ALA A 177 -15.75 -11.40 -0.22
N LEU A 178 -14.44 -11.19 -0.44
CA LEU A 178 -13.46 -12.26 -0.61
C LEU A 178 -13.27 -13.09 0.67
N THR A 179 -13.27 -12.44 1.83
CA THR A 179 -13.20 -13.10 3.15
C THR A 179 -14.42 -14.00 3.37
N ARG A 180 -15.61 -13.52 3.02
CA ARG A 180 -16.86 -14.29 3.19
C ARG A 180 -17.03 -15.42 2.18
N ALA A 181 -16.42 -15.30 0.99
CA ALA A 181 -16.42 -16.34 -0.03
C ALA A 181 -15.51 -17.54 0.29
N GLY A 182 -14.80 -17.54 1.42
CA GLY A 182 -13.93 -18.63 1.84
C GLY A 182 -12.62 -18.73 1.04
N GLN A 183 -12.27 -17.70 0.26
CA GLN A 183 -11.04 -17.65 -0.54
C GLN A 183 -9.80 -17.26 0.29
N TYR A 184 -9.99 -16.89 1.56
CA TYR A 184 -8.91 -16.80 2.54
C TYR A 184 -8.97 -18.03 3.46
N PRO A 185 -8.04 -19.01 3.34
CA PRO A 185 -7.91 -20.04 4.34
C PRO A 185 -7.55 -19.36 5.66
N GLY A 186 -8.27 -19.74 6.73
CA GLY A 186 -8.33 -19.08 8.03
C GLY A 186 -7.07 -18.30 8.42
N GLN A 187 -7.23 -16.99 8.59
CA GLN A 187 -6.35 -16.27 9.50
C GLN A 187 -6.68 -16.75 10.92
N PRO A 188 -5.66 -16.97 11.78
CA PRO A 188 -5.87 -17.34 13.18
C PRO A 188 -6.70 -16.32 13.95
#